data_AF-A0A2D7HS52-F1
#
_entry.id   AF-A0A2D7HS52-F1
#
_cell.length_a   1.000
_cell.length_b   1.000
_cell.length_c   1.000
_cell.angle_alpha   90.00
_cell.angle_beta   90.00
_cell.angle_gamma   90.00
#
_symmetry.space_group_name_H-M   'P 1'
#
loop_
_entity.id
_entity.type
_entity.pdbx_description
1 polymer ?
#
loop_
_entity_poly.entity_id
_entity_poly.type
_entity_poly.pdbx_seq_one_letter_code
_entity_poly.pdbx_strand_id
1 'polypeptide(L)'
;YYPNPEKIESIYANALNDYRLGKFKSALILITRCINFYPKNPYFHELKGQMLYESGRFQEAIKSFQISSSILPDEKGFKLFLAKSLYHSSNKTNHSKSIELLWDYVKKDEFPVDAWHYLGLNYGKLKKLDFSSYAFAEKFVLVNKIDNARIHIKKAKEITKNKILIKKINDLEYQISKKQK
;
A
#
# COMPACT_ATOMS: atom_id res chain seq x y z
N TYR A 1 35.20 -14.47 5.19
CA TYR A 1 34.66 -15.44 4.23
C TYR A 1 33.59 -14.72 3.42
N TYR A 2 33.90 -14.29 2.20
CA TYR A 2 32.91 -13.62 1.35
C TYR A 2 31.93 -14.67 0.81
N PRO A 3 30.61 -14.44 0.85
CA PRO A 3 29.66 -15.38 0.28
C PRO A 3 29.88 -15.50 -1.23
N ASN A 4 29.88 -16.73 -1.76
CA ASN A 4 29.95 -16.96 -3.20
C ASN A 4 28.70 -16.32 -3.85
N PRO A 5 28.86 -15.30 -4.72
CA PRO A 5 27.75 -14.61 -5.38
C PRO A 5 26.83 -15.60 -6.10
N GLU A 6 27.39 -16.53 -6.87
CA GLU A 6 26.62 -17.53 -7.65
C GLU A 6 25.64 -18.34 -6.77
N LYS A 7 25.99 -18.49 -5.48
CA LYS A 7 25.15 -19.17 -4.50
C LYS A 7 24.01 -18.27 -3.99
N ILE A 8 24.20 -16.96 -3.83
CA ILE A 8 23.12 -16.05 -3.42
C ILE A 8 22.10 -15.86 -4.54
N GLU A 9 22.54 -15.68 -5.80
CA GLU A 9 21.59 -15.50 -6.91
C GLU A 9 20.72 -16.75 -7.08
N SER A 10 21.31 -17.93 -6.95
CA SER A 10 20.58 -19.20 -6.95
C SER A 10 19.57 -19.31 -5.79
N ILE A 11 19.95 -18.95 -4.56
CA ILE A 11 19.02 -18.97 -3.41
C ILE A 11 17.88 -17.98 -3.62
N TYR A 12 18.18 -16.79 -4.14
CA TYR A 12 17.19 -15.77 -4.44
C TYR A 12 16.20 -16.20 -5.53
N ALA A 13 16.71 -16.78 -6.64
CA ALA A 13 15.87 -17.31 -7.71
C ALA A 13 14.93 -18.41 -7.20
N ASN A 14 15.43 -19.31 -6.35
CA ASN A 14 14.61 -20.34 -5.71
C ASN A 14 13.56 -19.73 -4.75
N ALA A 15 13.91 -18.69 -3.99
CA ALA A 15 12.97 -18.00 -3.12
C ALA A 15 11.81 -17.40 -3.94
N LEU A 16 12.11 -16.77 -5.07
CA LEU A 16 11.10 -16.24 -5.99
C LEU A 16 10.23 -17.33 -6.61
N ASN A 17 10.83 -18.45 -7.03
CA ASN A 17 10.08 -19.57 -7.59
C ASN A 17 9.10 -20.16 -6.56
N ASP A 18 9.58 -20.44 -5.34
CA ASP A 18 8.73 -20.95 -4.27
C ASP A 18 7.63 -19.96 -3.90
N TYR A 19 7.93 -18.66 -3.89
CA TYR A 19 6.93 -17.62 -3.65
C TYR A 19 5.83 -17.63 -4.73
N ARG A 20 6.20 -17.66 -6.01
CA ARG A 20 5.24 -17.73 -7.13
C ARG A 20 4.37 -18.99 -7.09
N LEU A 21 4.90 -20.09 -6.56
CA LEU A 21 4.18 -21.35 -6.37
C LEU A 21 3.36 -21.39 -5.07
N GLY A 22 3.29 -20.29 -4.30
CA GLY A 22 2.57 -20.22 -3.03
C GLY A 22 3.23 -21.01 -1.89
N LYS A 23 4.47 -21.49 -2.06
CA LYS A 23 5.24 -22.23 -1.06
C LYS A 23 5.89 -21.28 -0.04
N PHE A 24 5.07 -20.45 0.63
CA PHE A 24 5.53 -19.35 1.48
C PHE A 24 6.52 -19.78 2.57
N LYS A 25 6.34 -20.96 3.19
CA LYS A 25 7.27 -21.46 4.21
C LYS A 25 8.69 -21.63 3.65
N SER A 26 8.82 -22.26 2.48
CA SER A 26 10.12 -22.49 1.83
C SER A 26 10.73 -21.18 1.34
N ALA A 27 9.90 -20.35 0.68
CA ALA A 27 10.29 -19.02 0.21
C ALA A 27 10.86 -18.15 1.35
N LEU A 28 10.22 -18.17 2.53
CA LEU A 28 10.65 -17.41 3.70
C LEU A 28 11.98 -17.91 4.29
N ILE A 29 12.25 -19.21 4.24
CA ILE A 29 13.55 -19.77 4.64
C ILE A 29 14.64 -19.27 3.70
N LEU A 30 14.41 -19.35 2.39
CA LEU A 30 15.37 -18.95 1.37
C LEU A 30 15.66 -17.45 1.41
N ILE A 31 14.63 -16.58 1.47
CA ILE A 31 14.86 -15.13 1.55
C ILE A 31 15.53 -14.73 2.86
N THR A 32 15.28 -15.43 3.97
CA THR A 32 15.97 -15.19 5.24
C THR A 32 17.46 -15.53 5.13
N ARG A 33 17.84 -16.56 4.37
CA ARG A 33 19.25 -16.83 4.07
C ARG A 33 19.86 -15.68 3.26
N CYS A 34 19.15 -15.14 2.27
CA CYS A 34 19.63 -13.97 1.53
C CYS A 34 19.86 -12.75 2.42
N ILE A 35 18.94 -12.48 3.36
CA ILE A 35 19.08 -11.41 4.36
C ILE A 35 20.30 -11.65 5.26
N ASN A 36 20.58 -12.88 5.67
CA ASN A 36 21.75 -13.18 6.51
C ASN A 36 23.07 -12.86 5.79
N PHE A 37 23.12 -13.06 4.46
CA PHE A 37 24.29 -12.69 3.66
C PHE A 37 24.39 -11.18 3.42
N TYR A 38 23.26 -10.52 3.15
CA TYR A 38 23.20 -9.08 2.86
C TYR A 38 22.13 -8.39 3.73
N PRO A 39 22.40 -8.15 5.02
CA PRO A 39 21.39 -7.67 5.97
C PRO A 39 20.93 -6.24 5.70
N LYS A 40 21.72 -5.47 4.94
CA LYS A 40 21.41 -4.08 4.53
C LYS A 40 20.81 -3.98 3.13
N ASN A 41 20.45 -5.09 2.48
CA ASN A 41 19.73 -5.03 1.20
C ASN A 41 18.24 -4.80 1.46
N PRO A 42 17.68 -3.61 1.13
CA PRO A 42 16.28 -3.29 1.45
C PRO A 42 15.28 -4.17 0.69
N TYR A 43 15.63 -4.62 -0.52
CA TYR A 43 14.77 -5.43 -1.39
C TYR A 43 14.59 -6.87 -0.88
N PHE A 44 15.56 -7.42 -0.14
CA PHE A 44 15.37 -8.72 0.50
C PHE A 44 14.38 -8.65 1.67
N HIS A 45 14.44 -7.57 2.46
CA HIS A 45 13.44 -7.31 3.50
C HIS A 45 12.07 -7.01 2.89
N GLU A 46 12.01 -6.32 1.75
CA GLU A 46 10.76 -6.05 1.04
C GLU A 46 10.13 -7.36 0.58
N LEU A 47 10.89 -8.20 -0.13
CA LEU A 47 10.39 -9.47 -0.65
C LEU A 47 9.92 -10.39 0.49
N LYS A 48 10.65 -10.43 1.61
CA LYS A 48 10.18 -11.11 2.83
C LYS A 48 8.87 -10.53 3.33
N GLY A 49 8.73 -9.20 3.35
CA GLY A 49 7.51 -8.51 3.71
C GLY A 49 6.33 -8.89 2.81
N GLN A 50 6.53 -8.96 1.49
CA GLN A 50 5.50 -9.35 0.53
C GLN A 50 5.07 -10.81 0.73
N MET A 51 6.02 -11.73 0.87
CA MET A 51 5.73 -13.15 1.19
C MET A 51 4.92 -13.29 2.48
N LEU A 52 5.28 -12.55 3.54
CA LEU A 52 4.54 -12.54 4.80
C LEU A 52 3.14 -11.93 4.65
N TYR A 53 3.02 -10.86 3.89
CA TYR A 53 1.75 -10.19 3.61
C TYR A 53 0.78 -11.14 2.89
N GLU A 54 1.22 -11.80 1.82
CA GLU A 54 0.40 -12.74 1.07
C GLU A 54 0.05 -14.00 1.85
N SER A 55 0.93 -14.43 2.76
CA SER A 55 0.62 -15.54 3.68
C SER A 55 -0.23 -15.12 4.89
N GLY A 56 -0.75 -13.89 4.94
CA GLY A 56 -1.59 -13.37 6.03
C GLY A 56 -0.85 -13.01 7.33
N ARG A 57 0.48 -13.03 7.34
CA ARG A 57 1.34 -12.73 8.50
C ARG A 57 1.64 -11.23 8.58
N PHE A 58 0.60 -10.41 8.68
CA PHE A 58 0.68 -8.96 8.53
C PHE A 58 1.58 -8.25 9.55
N GLN A 59 1.61 -8.71 10.80
CA GLN A 59 2.47 -8.11 11.83
C GLN A 59 3.96 -8.27 11.52
N GLU A 60 4.35 -9.39 10.92
CA GLU A 60 5.73 -9.65 10.53
C GLU A 60 6.08 -8.96 9.21
N ALA A 61 5.09 -8.84 8.31
CA ALA A 61 5.22 -8.03 7.10
C ALA A 61 5.51 -6.57 7.44
N ILE A 62 4.79 -5.98 8.41
CA ILE A 62 5.03 -4.62 8.93
C ILE A 62 6.48 -4.45 9.34
N LYS A 63 7.04 -5.36 10.15
CA LYS A 63 8.43 -5.30 10.60
C LYS A 63 9.41 -5.31 9.43
N SER A 64 9.17 -6.18 8.44
CA SER A 64 10.05 -6.31 7.27
C SER A 64 10.02 -5.03 6.42
N PHE A 65 8.84 -4.45 6.15
CA PHE A 65 8.74 -3.20 5.41
C PHE A 65 9.28 -1.99 6.18
N GLN A 66 9.18 -1.97 7.51
CA GLN A 66 9.82 -0.95 8.35
C GLN A 66 11.34 -1.01 8.22
N ILE A 67 11.93 -2.21 8.18
CA ILE A 67 13.37 -2.37 7.96
C ILE A 67 13.74 -1.86 6.57
N SER A 68 13.05 -2.28 5.50
CA SER A 68 13.31 -1.77 4.13
C SER A 68 13.22 -0.24 4.06
N SER A 69 12.18 0.34 4.66
CA SER A 69 11.96 1.79 4.68
C SER A 69 13.02 2.53 5.53
N SER A 70 13.61 1.88 6.53
CA SER A 70 14.71 2.49 7.32
C SER A 70 16.03 2.49 6.57
N ILE A 71 16.24 1.50 5.69
CA ILE A 71 17.46 1.38 4.87
C ILE A 71 17.39 2.31 3.65
N LEU A 72 16.23 2.37 2.99
CA LEU A 72 16.00 3.20 1.81
C LEU A 72 14.66 3.95 1.95
N PRO A 73 14.64 5.13 2.60
CA PRO A 73 13.41 5.85 2.96
C PRO A 73 12.62 6.44 1.79
N ASP A 74 13.27 6.67 0.65
CA ASP A 74 12.67 7.32 -0.51
C ASP A 74 11.95 6.34 -1.44
N GLU A 75 12.12 5.03 -1.22
CA GLU A 75 11.45 4.00 -2.01
C GLU A 75 9.96 3.92 -1.65
N LYS A 76 9.12 4.46 -2.53
CA LYS A 76 7.68 4.58 -2.32
C LYS A 76 6.98 3.22 -2.22
N GLY A 77 7.49 2.19 -2.92
CA GLY A 77 6.90 0.84 -2.91
C GLY A 77 6.81 0.26 -1.49
N PHE A 78 7.86 0.45 -0.68
CA PHE A 78 7.92 -0.07 0.69
C PHE A 78 6.86 0.57 1.58
N LYS A 79 6.66 1.89 1.44
CA LYS A 79 5.64 2.64 2.20
C LYS A 79 4.22 2.19 1.85
N LEU A 80 3.95 1.92 0.57
CA LEU A 80 2.63 1.41 0.14
C LEU A 80 2.35 0.04 0.77
N PHE A 81 3.29 -0.91 0.68
CA PHE A 81 3.10 -2.23 1.27
C PHE A 81 3.05 -2.21 2.80
N LEU A 82 3.80 -1.31 3.45
CA LEU A 82 3.69 -1.06 4.89
C LEU A 82 2.27 -0.59 5.23
N ALA A 83 1.73 0.38 4.49
CA ALA A 83 0.38 0.88 4.71
C ALA A 83 -0.70 -0.19 4.50
N LYS A 84 -0.56 -1.03 3.46
CA LYS A 84 -1.43 -2.20 3.21
C LYS A 84 -1.38 -3.16 4.39
N SER A 85 -0.19 -3.51 4.86
CA SER A 85 0.00 -4.42 6.00
C SER A 85 -0.61 -3.84 7.29
N LEU A 86 -0.44 -2.53 7.53
CA LEU A 86 -1.06 -1.83 8.66
C LEU A 86 -2.59 -1.91 8.62
N TYR A 87 -3.22 -1.75 7.46
CA TYR A 87 -4.67 -1.91 7.32
C TYR A 87 -5.16 -3.30 7.75
N HIS A 88 -4.45 -4.36 7.33
CA HIS A 88 -4.85 -5.74 7.64
C HIS A 88 -4.55 -6.16 9.10
N SER A 89 -3.75 -5.39 9.83
CA SER A 89 -3.29 -5.73 11.18
C SER A 89 -4.29 -5.46 12.34
N SER A 90 -5.57 -5.19 12.02
CA SER A 90 -6.72 -5.10 12.95
C SER A 90 -6.57 -4.21 14.19
N ASN A 91 -5.90 -3.07 14.07
CA ASN A 91 -5.78 -2.07 15.15
C ASN A 91 -6.10 -0.66 14.65
N LYS A 92 -6.95 0.09 15.38
CA LYS A 92 -7.28 1.50 15.09
C LYS A 92 -6.06 2.39 14.91
N THR A 93 -5.03 2.22 15.75
CA THR A 93 -3.77 2.98 15.63
C THR A 93 -3.07 2.69 14.30
N ASN A 94 -3.13 1.44 13.83
CA ASN A 94 -2.53 1.05 12.56
C ASN A 94 -3.33 1.61 11.37
N HIS A 95 -4.65 1.77 11.50
CA HIS A 95 -5.43 2.47 10.48
C HIS A 95 -5.02 3.95 10.33
N SER A 96 -4.80 4.65 11.43
CA SER A 96 -4.32 6.04 11.40
C SER A 96 -2.92 6.16 10.77
N LYS A 97 -1.99 5.27 11.15
CA LYS A 97 -0.64 5.23 10.55
C LYS A 97 -0.67 4.87 9.05
N SER A 98 -1.54 3.93 8.67
CA SER A 98 -1.77 3.58 7.26
C SER A 98 -2.24 4.80 6.47
N ILE A 99 -3.23 5.55 6.99
CA ILE A 99 -3.72 6.78 6.35
C ILE A 99 -2.61 7.81 6.16
N GLU A 100 -1.75 8.02 7.16
CA GLU A 100 -0.63 8.97 7.06
C GLU A 100 0.34 8.61 5.93
N LEU A 101 0.77 7.34 5.87
CA LEU A 101 1.66 6.84 4.82
C LEU A 101 1.03 6.96 3.42
N LEU A 102 -0.27 6.65 3.31
CA LEU A 102 -0.98 6.72 2.03
C LEU A 102 -1.15 8.16 1.55
N TRP A 103 -1.34 9.11 2.45
CA TRP A 103 -1.38 10.53 2.09
C TRP A 103 -0.01 11.07 1.64
N ASP A 104 1.10 10.56 2.17
CA ASP A 104 2.42 10.84 1.61
C ASP A 104 2.58 10.23 0.21
N TYR A 105 2.09 9.00 0.02
CA TYR A 105 2.19 8.29 -1.26
C TYR A 105 1.42 8.98 -2.39
N VAL A 106 0.14 9.33 -2.18
CA VAL A 106 -0.71 9.95 -3.23
C VAL A 106 -0.20 11.31 -3.70
N LYS A 107 0.65 12.00 -2.91
CA LYS A 107 1.25 13.28 -3.30
C LYS A 107 2.40 13.14 -4.30
N LYS A 108 3.02 11.96 -4.35
CA LYS A 108 4.28 11.71 -5.09
C LYS A 108 4.10 10.79 -6.28
N ASP A 109 2.97 10.10 -6.35
CA ASP A 109 2.70 9.10 -7.37
C ASP A 109 1.67 9.61 -8.37
N GLU A 110 1.95 9.41 -9.66
CA GLU A 110 1.08 9.88 -10.75
C GLU A 110 -0.19 9.04 -10.89
N PHE A 111 -0.17 7.78 -10.43
CA PHE A 111 -1.29 6.85 -10.58
C PHE A 111 -1.58 6.02 -9.30
N PRO A 112 -1.92 6.67 -8.17
CA PRO A 112 -1.97 6.02 -6.87
C PRO A 112 -3.29 5.27 -6.59
N VAL A 113 -3.74 4.43 -7.53
CA VAL A 113 -5.02 3.71 -7.45
C VAL A 113 -5.12 2.85 -6.19
N ASP A 114 -4.08 2.08 -5.89
CA ASP A 114 -4.00 1.24 -4.69
C ASP A 114 -4.02 2.12 -3.43
N ALA A 115 -3.32 3.24 -3.43
CA ALA A 115 -3.25 4.08 -2.24
C ALA A 115 -4.61 4.72 -1.92
N TRP A 116 -5.33 5.21 -2.93
CA TRP A 116 -6.69 5.69 -2.77
C TRP A 116 -7.66 4.60 -2.31
N HIS A 117 -7.50 3.38 -2.84
CA HIS A 117 -8.28 2.24 -2.39
C HIS A 117 -8.10 1.97 -0.89
N TYR A 118 -6.85 1.89 -0.41
CA TYR A 118 -6.57 1.65 1.00
C TYR A 118 -6.91 2.85 1.89
N LEU A 119 -6.85 4.09 1.40
CA LEU A 119 -7.37 5.27 2.12
C LEU A 119 -8.88 5.10 2.37
N GLY A 120 -9.64 4.75 1.33
CA GLY A 120 -11.07 4.48 1.43
C GLY A 120 -11.40 3.42 2.47
N LEU A 121 -10.67 2.29 2.44
CA LEU A 121 -10.86 1.19 3.38
C LEU A 121 -10.51 1.57 4.83
N ASN A 122 -9.38 2.24 5.07
CA ASN A 122 -8.99 2.66 6.41
C ASN A 122 -9.97 3.70 7.00
N TYR A 123 -10.41 4.68 6.22
CA TYR A 123 -11.43 5.63 6.68
C TYR A 123 -12.75 4.94 7.01
N GLY A 124 -13.14 3.91 6.23
CA GLY A 124 -14.27 3.05 6.53
C GLY A 124 -14.14 2.34 7.88
N LYS A 125 -12.97 1.75 8.18
CA LYS A 125 -12.68 1.12 9.50
C LYS A 125 -12.75 2.11 10.65
N LEU A 126 -12.42 3.37 10.41
CA LEU A 126 -12.53 4.47 11.38
C LEU A 126 -13.90 5.16 11.40
N LYS A 127 -14.90 4.63 10.66
CA LYS A 127 -16.25 5.21 10.53
C LYS A 127 -16.29 6.65 9.98
N LYS A 128 -15.24 7.08 9.27
CA LYS A 128 -15.17 8.38 8.58
C LYS A 128 -15.69 8.23 7.15
N LEU A 129 -17.00 8.05 7.02
CA LEU A 129 -17.64 7.61 5.77
C LEU A 129 -17.57 8.65 4.62
N ASP A 130 -17.48 9.93 4.95
CA ASP A 130 -17.26 11.01 3.98
C ASP A 130 -15.87 10.91 3.34
N PHE A 131 -14.82 10.85 4.15
CA PHE A 131 -13.44 10.67 3.68
C PHE A 131 -13.27 9.34 2.94
N SER A 132 -13.92 8.27 3.41
CA SER A 132 -13.93 6.98 2.74
C SER A 132 -14.51 7.08 1.33
N SER A 133 -15.66 7.74 1.20
CA SER A 133 -16.34 7.91 -0.09
C SER A 133 -15.52 8.81 -1.02
N TYR A 134 -14.94 9.90 -0.52
CA TYR A 134 -14.05 10.76 -1.30
C TYR A 134 -12.82 10.00 -1.83
N ALA A 135 -12.15 9.19 -1.01
CA ALA A 135 -11.00 8.39 -1.46
C ALA A 135 -11.38 7.36 -2.54
N PHE A 136 -12.55 6.74 -2.44
CA PHE A 136 -13.04 5.86 -3.52
C PHE A 136 -13.40 6.63 -4.79
N ALA A 137 -13.92 7.85 -4.68
CA ALA A 137 -14.15 8.69 -5.86
C ALA A 137 -12.85 8.97 -6.61
N GLU A 138 -11.80 9.41 -5.92
CA GLU A 138 -10.46 9.62 -6.49
C GLU A 138 -9.94 8.36 -7.20
N LYS A 139 -10.03 7.20 -6.54
CA LYS A 139 -9.69 5.90 -7.16
C LYS A 139 -10.45 5.69 -8.47
N PHE A 140 -11.76 5.88 -8.47
CA PHE A 140 -12.60 5.60 -9.64
C PHE A 140 -12.36 6.58 -10.80
N VAL A 141 -12.00 7.83 -10.50
CA VAL A 141 -11.57 8.79 -11.53
C VAL A 141 -10.29 8.32 -12.21
N LEU A 142 -9.31 7.82 -11.46
CA LEU A 142 -8.05 7.31 -12.03
C LEU A 142 -8.27 6.13 -12.97
N VAL A 143 -9.17 5.21 -12.64
CA VAL A 143 -9.48 4.04 -13.49
C VAL A 143 -10.60 4.28 -14.50
N ASN A 144 -10.93 5.54 -14.78
CA ASN A 144 -11.96 5.98 -15.73
C ASN A 144 -13.37 5.37 -15.51
N LYS A 145 -13.71 5.01 -14.26
CA LYS A 145 -15.04 4.52 -13.88
C LYS A 145 -15.89 5.67 -13.34
N ILE A 146 -16.21 6.62 -14.21
CA ILE A 146 -16.78 7.91 -13.83
C ILE A 146 -18.13 7.79 -13.12
N ASP A 147 -18.99 6.85 -13.51
CA ASP A 147 -20.29 6.66 -12.85
C ASP A 147 -20.10 6.24 -11.38
N ASN A 148 -19.16 5.33 -11.11
CA ASN A 148 -18.80 4.95 -9.74
C ASN A 148 -18.23 6.14 -8.96
N ALA A 149 -17.39 6.96 -9.60
CA ALA A 149 -16.86 8.16 -8.96
C ALA A 149 -17.97 9.12 -8.54
N ARG A 150 -18.97 9.37 -9.41
CA ARG A 150 -20.12 10.24 -9.13
C ARG A 150 -20.98 9.73 -7.97
N ILE A 151 -21.21 8.42 -7.88
CA ILE A 151 -21.93 7.80 -6.74
C ILE A 151 -21.21 8.12 -5.43
N HIS A 152 -19.89 7.94 -5.40
CA HIS A 152 -19.07 8.19 -4.22
C HIS A 152 -18.96 9.68 -3.85
N ILE A 153 -18.87 10.56 -4.85
CA ILE A 153 -18.91 12.02 -4.67
C ILE A 153 -20.23 12.44 -4.02
N LYS A 154 -21.37 11.99 -4.55
CA LYS A 154 -22.70 12.30 -4.02
C LYS A 154 -22.79 11.89 -2.55
N LYS A 155 -22.40 10.66 -2.24
CA LYS A 155 -22.37 10.15 -0.86
C LYS A 155 -21.46 10.96 0.06
N ALA A 156 -20.28 11.38 -0.41
CA ALA A 156 -19.37 12.20 0.38
C ALA A 156 -20.00 13.58 0.71
N LYS A 157 -20.68 14.22 -0.25
CA LYS A 157 -21.34 15.53 -0.08
C LYS A 157 -22.53 15.47 0.88
N GLU A 158 -23.32 14.40 0.84
CA GLU A 158 -24.46 14.22 1.75
C GLU A 158 -24.03 14.11 3.22
N ILE A 159 -22.84 13.55 3.47
CA ILE A 159 -22.36 13.27 4.84
C ILE A 159 -21.49 14.42 5.37
N THR A 160 -20.64 15.01 4.53
CA THR A 160 -19.55 15.84 5.04
C THR A 160 -20.00 17.24 5.46
N LYS A 161 -19.51 17.67 6.63
CA LYS A 161 -19.55 19.07 7.09
C LYS A 161 -18.17 19.72 7.05
N ASN A 162 -17.15 19.00 6.58
CA ASN A 162 -15.77 19.46 6.59
C ASN A 162 -15.51 20.38 5.39
N LYS A 163 -15.27 21.68 5.65
CA LYS A 163 -15.06 22.70 4.61
C LYS A 163 -13.90 22.38 3.65
N ILE A 164 -12.83 21.75 4.13
CA ILE A 164 -11.68 21.39 3.30
C ILE A 164 -12.07 20.23 2.37
N LEU A 165 -12.75 19.22 2.90
CA LEU A 165 -13.20 18.08 2.10
C LEU A 165 -14.23 18.50 1.04
N ILE A 166 -15.15 19.42 1.38
CA ILE A 166 -16.10 19.99 0.41
C ILE A 166 -15.37 20.60 -0.79
N LYS A 167 -14.33 21.41 -0.56
CA LYS A 167 -13.53 22.00 -1.64
C LYS A 167 -12.91 20.91 -2.52
N LYS A 168 -12.27 19.90 -1.92
CA LYS A 168 -11.67 18.79 -2.66
C LYS A 168 -12.68 18.00 -3.51
N ILE A 169 -13.89 17.76 -2.96
CA ILE A 169 -14.94 17.07 -3.70
C ILE A 169 -15.40 17.91 -4.91
N ASN A 170 -15.60 19.21 -4.72
CA ASN A 170 -16.00 20.11 -5.81
C ASN A 170 -14.91 20.20 -6.90
N ASP A 171 -13.63 20.24 -6.50
CA ASP A 171 -12.51 20.22 -7.44
C ASP A 171 -12.50 18.92 -8.27
N LEU A 172 -12.74 17.77 -7.63
CA LEU A 172 -12.84 16.48 -8.30
C LEU A 172 -14.02 16.41 -9.27
N GLU A 173 -15.20 16.91 -8.87
CA GLU A 173 -16.37 17.04 -9.76
C GLU A 173 -16.05 17.90 -10.99
N TYR A 174 -15.38 19.02 -10.79
CA TYR A 174 -14.97 19.90 -11.87
C TYR A 174 -14.01 19.21 -12.85
N GLN A 175 -13.02 18.47 -12.35
CA GLN A 175 -12.10 17.68 -13.18
C GLN A 175 -12.84 16.65 -14.03
N ILE A 176 -13.81 15.94 -13.45
CA ILE A 176 -14.65 14.99 -14.19
C ILE A 176 -15.41 15.70 -15.31
N SER A 177 -16.02 16.85 -15.03
CA SER A 177 -16.80 17.60 -16.03
C SER A 177 -15.96 18.07 -17.23
N LYS A 178 -14.68 18.40 -16.99
CA LYS A 178 -13.75 18.81 -18.05
C LYS A 178 -13.34 17.67 -18.97
N LYS A 179 -13.18 16.45 -18.45
CA LYS A 179 -12.79 15.28 -19.25
C LYS A 179 -13.89 14.76 -20.19
N GLN A 180 -15.12 15.26 -20.03
CA GLN A 180 -16.29 14.82 -20.80
C GLN A 180 -16.74 15.83 -21.86
N LYS A 181 -16.08 16.99 -21.93
CA LYS A 181 -16.23 17.96 -23.03
C LYS A 181 -15.18 17.66 -24.09
#